data_AF-A0A936Y7F8-F1
#
_entry.id   AF-A0A936Y7F8-F1
#
_cell.length_a   1.000
_cell.length_b   1.000
_cell.length_c   1.000
_cell.angle_alpha   90.00
_cell.angle_beta   90.00
_cell.angle_gamma   90.00
#
_symmetry.space_group_name_H-M   'P 1'
#
loop_
_entity.id
_entity.type
_entity.pdbx_description
1 polymer ?
#
loop_
_entity_poly.entity_id
_entity_poly.type
_entity_poly.pdbx_seq_one_letter_code
_entity_poly.pdbx_strand_id
1 'polypeptide(L)'
;MRNNSKRLLMLLSMGVALAPLTTAASAQEVRYFQGENTSSLTMMMSQKVAISSVNRGQDLMVHFSAPVSLPVVSQERLTQMGIVLFQPGDDTLLITTEKGVKASIIQQGNKLVLHTQRVVSRNAKQAVIRNNAANTGQVNLGIAKARLLSLQGNYKESQAQLNNLNYQYPNNTDVLIAKADNAQKLGDWQQALTYLDYAHQLQPQNEYITDVRNSTLLDKRSVVDGGIYVESEGKVATERVQWMHGQAQINPTTAMGLLVERNGFTGAPIRNALTGALQERSANVYRNDLYLLHEFTPQQTGKASLYTGSGGIVGGGAQYTFKDIRGETTLSADYHRPTWDFLEAVTQRGTKDNVMISRTQHFTPQLTGYLATGLNRYGIAGDSNVATSLSVDGSLRYQLPPYSKVVQVLGKGGRMSVGYIFDGEYPFSRERRLDAGLVPYYPLSVFARETHTVDINVGKQINQKWDVEGFIGYSVDRYQTGAPTFGGRIAYKPTRNTELALEASRHMGTDAAKEKVDRIGISFKILFDTPSAKPQAEIDRQRNVAAMKKGTYQVEEQKTGFRFGDSSMVKANNPACHSDTSLLCVE
;
A
#
# COMPACT_ATOMS: atom_id res chain seq x y z
N MET A 1 10.25 -43.25 -23.74
CA MET A 1 10.29 -42.09 -22.82
C MET A 1 8.84 -41.65 -22.56
N ARG A 2 7.97 -42.42 -21.89
CA ARG A 2 7.76 -42.65 -20.44
C ARG A 2 7.80 -41.40 -19.54
N ASN A 3 6.61 -41.10 -19.00
CA ASN A 3 6.27 -40.63 -17.65
C ASN A 3 6.51 -39.16 -17.26
N ASN A 4 5.43 -38.38 -17.13
CA ASN A 4 4.72 -38.27 -15.84
C ASN A 4 3.50 -37.33 -15.95
N SER A 5 2.31 -37.92 -15.89
CA SER A 5 1.06 -37.23 -15.57
C SER A 5 0.25 -38.07 -14.58
N LYS A 6 -0.25 -37.40 -13.54
CA LYS A 6 -1.31 -37.82 -12.60
C LYS A 6 -1.02 -39.01 -11.68
N ARG A 7 -0.99 -38.73 -10.36
CA ARG A 7 -1.77 -39.44 -9.33
C ARG A 7 -1.69 -38.68 -7.99
N LEU A 8 -2.79 -38.04 -7.64
CA LEU A 8 -3.15 -37.63 -6.28
C LEU A 8 -4.02 -38.77 -5.74
N LEU A 9 -3.55 -39.50 -4.73
CA LEU A 9 -4.38 -40.45 -4.00
C LEU A 9 -4.04 -40.41 -2.51
N MET A 10 -5.10 -40.18 -1.73
CA MET A 10 -5.38 -40.55 -0.34
C MET A 10 -4.28 -41.26 0.46
N LEU A 11 -4.05 -40.75 1.67
CA LEU A 11 -3.90 -41.56 2.89
C LEU A 11 -4.05 -40.64 4.11
N LEU A 12 -5.14 -40.80 4.88
CA LEU A 12 -5.08 -40.59 6.32
C LEU A 12 -5.93 -41.65 7.03
N SER A 13 -5.25 -42.32 7.93
CA SER A 13 -5.54 -43.54 8.66
C SER A 13 -6.52 -43.34 9.82
N MET A 14 -7.48 -44.25 9.96
CA MET A 14 -8.21 -44.49 11.20
C MET A 14 -7.26 -45.05 12.27
N GLY A 15 -7.13 -44.33 13.37
CA GLY A 15 -6.46 -44.80 14.60
C GLY A 15 -7.51 -45.28 15.61
N VAL A 16 -7.39 -46.56 15.99
CA VAL A 16 -8.09 -47.18 17.13
C VAL A 16 -7.38 -46.76 18.42
N ALA A 17 -8.13 -46.27 19.42
CA ALA A 17 -7.61 -46.00 20.75
C ALA A 17 -8.40 -46.80 21.80
N LEU A 18 -7.66 -47.62 22.55
CA LEU A 18 -8.08 -48.36 23.74
C LEU A 18 -8.43 -47.40 24.88
N ALA A 19 -9.54 -47.64 25.57
CA ALA A 19 -9.95 -46.92 26.77
C ALA A 19 -9.50 -47.68 28.05
N PRO A 20 -8.97 -46.99 29.08
CA PRO A 20 -8.75 -47.58 30.40
C PRO A 20 -10.03 -47.52 31.25
N LEU A 21 -10.31 -48.60 31.99
CA LEU A 21 -11.34 -48.66 33.03
C LEU A 21 -10.89 -47.87 34.26
N THR A 22 -11.48 -46.69 34.47
CA THR A 22 -11.45 -45.98 35.75
C THR A 22 -12.78 -46.20 36.48
N THR A 23 -12.73 -46.67 37.72
CA THR A 23 -13.88 -46.76 38.62
C THR A 23 -14.47 -45.37 38.84
N ALA A 24 -15.64 -45.10 38.28
CA ALA A 24 -16.34 -43.83 38.40
C ALA A 24 -16.90 -43.68 39.83
N ALA A 25 -16.28 -42.80 40.62
CA ALA A 25 -17.04 -42.05 41.61
C ALA A 25 -18.16 -41.35 40.84
N SER A 26 -19.43 -41.49 41.26
CA SER A 26 -20.53 -40.84 40.57
C SER A 26 -20.31 -39.32 40.62
N ALA A 27 -19.80 -38.78 39.51
CA ALA A 27 -19.60 -37.35 39.36
C ALA A 27 -20.98 -36.71 39.47
N GLN A 28 -21.24 -36.02 40.58
CA GLN A 28 -22.46 -35.25 40.76
C GLN A 28 -22.54 -34.23 39.62
N GLU A 29 -23.59 -34.35 38.82
CA GLU A 29 -23.74 -33.57 37.59
C GLU A 29 -24.09 -32.12 37.95
N VAL A 30 -23.25 -31.17 37.51
CA VAL A 30 -23.50 -29.72 37.60
C VAL A 30 -23.79 -29.17 36.21
N ARG A 31 -25.03 -28.75 35.97
CA ARG A 31 -25.44 -28.12 34.70
C ARG A 31 -25.49 -26.61 34.85
N TYR A 32 -24.85 -25.91 33.92
CA TYR A 32 -24.82 -24.46 33.86
C TYR A 32 -25.52 -23.96 32.59
N PHE A 33 -26.37 -22.95 32.72
CA PHE A 33 -26.99 -22.27 31.60
C PHE A 33 -26.84 -20.75 31.76
N GLN A 34 -26.44 -20.07 30.69
CA GLN A 34 -26.21 -18.63 30.66
C GLN A 34 -27.10 -17.98 29.59
N GLY A 35 -27.98 -17.08 30.01
CA GLY A 35 -28.71 -16.16 29.15
C GLY A 35 -28.19 -14.72 29.30
N GLU A 36 -28.73 -13.78 28.51
CA GLU A 36 -28.24 -12.39 28.46
C GLU A 36 -28.28 -11.66 29.81
N ASN A 37 -29.30 -11.90 30.64
CA ASN A 37 -29.45 -11.27 31.96
C ASN A 37 -29.80 -12.26 33.08
N THR A 38 -29.86 -13.55 32.75
CA THR A 38 -30.17 -14.62 33.69
C THR A 38 -29.13 -15.72 33.57
N SER A 39 -28.77 -16.33 34.68
CA SER A 39 -27.97 -17.56 34.67
C SER A 39 -28.61 -18.56 35.61
N SER A 40 -28.46 -19.84 35.31
CA SER A 40 -28.90 -20.91 36.20
C SER A 40 -27.81 -21.97 36.40
N LEU A 41 -27.71 -22.43 37.64
CA LEU A 41 -26.82 -23.49 38.06
C LEU A 41 -27.66 -24.57 38.74
N THR A 42 -27.71 -25.75 38.12
CA THR A 42 -28.43 -26.90 38.65
C THR A 42 -27.42 -27.84 39.29
N MET A 43 -27.63 -28.11 40.57
CA MET A 43 -26.83 -29.02 41.39
C MET A 43 -27.67 -30.23 41.82
N MET A 44 -27.10 -31.43 41.74
CA MET A 44 -27.73 -32.65 42.23
C MET A 44 -27.36 -32.87 43.70
N MET A 45 -28.35 -32.96 44.59
CA MET A 45 -28.16 -33.33 46.00
C MET A 45 -28.16 -34.85 46.17
N SER A 46 -27.39 -35.36 47.14
CA SER A 46 -27.32 -36.79 47.46
C SER A 46 -28.64 -37.38 47.97
N GLN A 47 -29.50 -36.55 48.56
CA GLN A 47 -30.80 -36.94 49.12
C GLN A 47 -31.82 -35.80 49.03
N LYS A 48 -33.11 -36.14 49.14
CA LYS A 48 -34.20 -35.16 49.16
C LYS A 48 -34.36 -34.60 50.58
N VAL A 49 -33.92 -33.37 50.80
CA VAL A 49 -34.15 -32.61 52.03
C VAL A 49 -35.14 -31.47 51.80
N ALA A 50 -35.85 -30.99 52.82
CA ALA A 50 -36.62 -29.76 52.68
C ALA A 50 -35.67 -28.55 52.74
N ILE A 51 -35.93 -27.52 51.94
CA ILE A 51 -35.15 -26.28 51.96
C ILE A 51 -36.00 -25.09 52.40
N SER A 52 -35.38 -24.15 53.09
CA SER A 52 -35.91 -22.79 53.26
C SER A 52 -34.84 -21.78 52.83
N SER A 53 -35.24 -20.63 52.32
CA SER A 53 -34.28 -19.60 51.90
C SER A 53 -34.69 -18.23 52.40
N VAL A 54 -33.70 -17.44 52.80
CA VAL A 54 -33.86 -16.07 53.26
C VAL A 54 -32.94 -15.20 52.42
N ASN A 55 -33.53 -14.22 51.74
CA ASN A 55 -32.78 -13.26 50.93
C ASN A 55 -32.64 -11.94 51.72
N ARG A 56 -31.40 -11.50 51.95
CA ARG A 56 -31.03 -10.25 52.62
C ARG A 56 -30.19 -9.37 51.69
N GLY A 57 -30.79 -8.93 50.59
CA GLY A 57 -30.14 -8.03 49.65
C GLY A 57 -29.18 -8.77 48.72
N GLN A 58 -27.89 -8.76 49.03
CA GLN A 58 -26.86 -9.48 48.27
C GLN A 58 -26.66 -10.91 48.78
N ASP A 59 -27.08 -11.19 50.01
CA ASP A 59 -26.88 -12.48 50.64
C ASP A 59 -28.15 -13.33 50.52
N LEU A 60 -28.02 -14.50 49.92
CA LEU A 60 -29.01 -15.55 49.90
C LEU A 60 -28.52 -16.68 50.80
N MET A 61 -29.21 -16.87 51.92
CA MET A 61 -28.94 -17.97 52.85
C MET A 61 -29.99 -19.05 52.67
N VAL A 62 -29.53 -20.27 52.41
CA VAL A 62 -30.39 -21.45 52.20
C VAL A 62 -30.15 -22.42 53.35
N HIS A 63 -31.21 -22.83 54.05
CA HIS A 63 -31.14 -23.84 55.11
C HIS A 63 -31.71 -25.16 54.59
N PHE A 64 -31.05 -26.26 54.95
CA PHE A 64 -31.46 -27.62 54.66
C PHE A 64 -32.01 -28.27 55.93
N SER A 65 -33.06 -29.09 55.82
CA SER A 65 -33.66 -29.79 56.97
C SER A 65 -32.80 -30.93 57.55
N ALA A 66 -31.73 -31.30 56.86
CA ALA A 66 -30.74 -32.30 57.25
C ALA A 66 -29.43 -32.02 56.50
N PRO A 67 -28.28 -32.57 56.95
CA PRO A 67 -27.01 -32.34 56.28
C PRO A 67 -27.01 -32.76 54.80
N VAL A 68 -26.42 -31.94 53.93
CA VAL A 68 -26.36 -32.19 52.47
C VAL A 68 -24.94 -32.00 51.94
N SER A 69 -24.47 -32.96 51.14
CA SER A 69 -23.26 -32.80 50.34
C SER A 69 -23.61 -32.15 48.99
N LEU A 70 -23.07 -30.94 48.76
CA LEU A 70 -23.20 -30.21 47.50
C LEU A 70 -21.97 -30.42 46.60
N PRO A 71 -22.14 -30.45 45.26
CA PRO A 71 -21.02 -30.58 44.34
C PRO A 71 -20.13 -29.34 44.36
N VAL A 72 -18.83 -29.54 44.12
CA VAL A 72 -17.88 -28.44 43.96
C VAL A 72 -18.17 -27.69 42.66
N VAL A 73 -18.40 -26.38 42.76
CA VAL A 73 -18.63 -25.49 41.62
C VAL A 73 -17.36 -24.67 41.39
N SER A 74 -16.91 -24.56 40.13
CA SER A 74 -15.71 -23.78 39.83
C SER A 74 -15.95 -22.27 40.04
N GLN A 75 -14.94 -21.58 40.58
CA GLN A 75 -14.99 -20.13 40.83
C GLN A 75 -15.29 -19.33 39.55
N GLU A 76 -14.80 -19.79 38.40
CA GLU A 76 -15.08 -19.18 37.10
C GLU A 76 -16.58 -19.15 36.78
N ARG A 77 -17.30 -20.26 37.00
CA ARG A 77 -18.75 -20.34 36.77
C ARG A 77 -19.53 -19.46 37.74
N LEU A 78 -19.11 -19.43 39.01
CA LEU A 78 -19.71 -18.56 40.02
C LEU A 78 -19.54 -17.07 39.65
N THR A 79 -18.34 -16.70 39.19
CA THR A 79 -18.05 -15.33 38.73
C THR A 79 -18.89 -14.95 37.51
N GLN A 80 -19.07 -15.86 36.54
CA GLN A 80 -19.93 -15.64 35.38
C GLN A 80 -21.41 -15.41 35.76
N MET A 81 -21.85 -15.96 36.89
CA MET A 81 -23.20 -15.75 37.43
C MET A 81 -23.34 -14.46 38.26
N GLY A 82 -22.24 -13.73 38.50
CA GLY A 82 -22.19 -12.61 39.43
C GLY A 82 -22.29 -13.03 40.89
N ILE A 83 -21.77 -14.21 41.25
CA ILE A 83 -21.66 -14.70 42.62
C ILE A 83 -20.23 -14.45 43.11
N VAL A 84 -20.11 -13.69 44.20
CA VAL A 84 -18.84 -13.33 44.84
C VAL A 84 -18.41 -14.41 45.84
N LEU A 85 -19.36 -14.94 46.61
CA LEU A 85 -19.13 -15.97 47.61
C LEU A 85 -20.13 -17.11 47.44
N PHE A 86 -19.64 -18.35 47.47
CA PHE A 86 -20.44 -19.57 47.47
C PHE A 86 -19.85 -20.51 48.53
N GLN A 87 -20.46 -20.54 49.72
CA GLN A 87 -19.92 -21.25 50.86
C GLN A 87 -20.94 -22.27 51.40
N PRO A 88 -20.76 -23.57 51.10
CA PRO A 88 -21.56 -24.63 51.69
C PRO A 88 -21.11 -24.90 53.14
N GLY A 89 -22.06 -24.98 54.06
CA GLY A 89 -21.93 -25.56 55.39
C GLY A 89 -22.70 -26.90 55.46
N ASP A 90 -22.77 -27.51 56.65
CA ASP A 90 -23.41 -28.82 56.82
C ASP A 90 -24.91 -28.78 56.52
N ASP A 91 -25.61 -27.79 57.06
CA ASP A 91 -27.06 -27.57 56.95
C ASP A 91 -27.43 -26.20 56.35
N THR A 92 -26.43 -25.44 55.88
CA THR A 92 -26.61 -24.10 55.30
C THR A 92 -25.79 -23.89 54.03
N LEU A 93 -26.25 -23.02 53.13
CA LEU A 93 -25.51 -22.55 51.97
C LEU A 93 -25.63 -21.03 51.91
N LEU A 94 -24.50 -20.34 52.01
CA LEU A 94 -24.42 -18.88 51.86
C LEU A 94 -23.96 -18.51 50.45
N ILE A 95 -24.75 -17.68 49.78
CA ILE A 95 -24.45 -17.15 48.45
C ILE A 95 -24.48 -15.63 48.53
N THR A 96 -23.35 -14.97 48.27
CA THR A 96 -23.28 -13.51 48.16
C THR A 96 -23.13 -13.11 46.69
N THR A 97 -24.00 -12.24 46.21
CA THR A 97 -24.00 -11.76 44.82
C THR A 97 -23.35 -10.40 44.64
N GLU A 98 -22.90 -10.11 43.42
CA GLU A 98 -22.50 -8.75 43.01
C GLU A 98 -23.66 -7.76 43.16
N LYS A 99 -23.33 -6.48 43.34
CA LYS A 99 -24.33 -5.41 43.44
C LYS A 99 -25.19 -5.38 42.17
N GLY A 100 -26.50 -5.52 42.34
CA GLY A 100 -27.46 -5.53 41.22
C GLY A 100 -27.70 -6.91 40.61
N VAL A 101 -27.18 -8.00 41.20
CA VAL A 101 -27.55 -9.38 40.85
C VAL A 101 -28.49 -9.91 41.92
N LYS A 102 -29.70 -10.31 41.54
CA LYS A 102 -30.64 -11.00 42.42
C LYS A 102 -30.44 -12.51 42.29
N ALA A 103 -30.25 -13.21 43.40
CA ALA A 103 -30.25 -14.67 43.43
C ALA A 103 -31.56 -15.22 44.01
N SER A 104 -32.04 -16.31 43.44
CA SER A 104 -33.12 -17.13 43.99
C SER A 104 -32.79 -18.61 43.83
N ILE A 105 -33.32 -19.45 44.70
CA ILE A 105 -33.10 -20.89 44.65
C ILE A 105 -34.43 -21.62 44.58
N ILE A 106 -34.50 -22.65 43.75
CA ILE A 106 -35.69 -23.48 43.56
C ILE A 106 -35.27 -24.94 43.72
N GLN A 107 -36.02 -25.69 44.52
CA GLN A 107 -35.85 -27.13 44.65
C GLN A 107 -36.79 -27.87 43.69
N GLN A 108 -36.23 -28.83 42.93
CA GLN A 108 -36.97 -29.72 42.05
C GLN A 108 -36.58 -31.17 42.35
N GLY A 109 -37.26 -31.81 43.30
CA GLY A 109 -36.88 -33.14 43.77
C GLY A 109 -35.55 -33.11 44.52
N ASN A 110 -34.55 -33.85 44.04
CA ASN A 110 -33.18 -33.81 44.54
C ASN A 110 -32.30 -32.78 43.80
N LYS A 111 -32.89 -31.92 42.97
CA LYS A 111 -32.16 -30.84 42.27
C LYS A 111 -32.31 -29.52 43.01
N LEU A 112 -31.20 -28.82 43.15
CA LEU A 112 -31.14 -27.46 43.65
C LEU A 112 -30.75 -26.54 42.48
N VAL A 113 -31.66 -25.66 42.06
CA VAL A 113 -31.44 -24.75 40.94
C VAL A 113 -31.26 -23.33 41.46
N LEU A 114 -30.05 -22.81 41.35
CA LEU A 114 -29.71 -21.43 41.66
C LEU A 114 -29.90 -20.57 40.42
N HIS A 115 -30.83 -19.62 40.48
CA HIS A 115 -31.06 -18.61 39.45
C HIS A 115 -30.43 -17.29 39.87
N THR A 116 -29.64 -16.67 38.99
CA THR A 116 -29.23 -15.29 39.14
C THR A 116 -29.83 -14.44 38.04
N GLN A 117 -30.28 -13.23 38.37
CA GLN A 117 -30.80 -12.25 37.43
C GLN A 117 -30.07 -10.92 37.66
N ARG A 118 -29.35 -10.45 36.64
CA ARG A 118 -28.69 -9.14 36.68
C ARG A 118 -29.75 -8.07 36.42
N VAL A 119 -30.06 -7.28 37.45
CA VAL A 119 -30.94 -6.11 37.37
C VAL A 119 -30.17 -4.99 36.70
N VAL A 120 -30.16 -5.01 35.37
CA VAL A 120 -29.56 -3.93 34.60
C VAL A 120 -30.48 -2.73 34.70
N SER A 121 -30.15 -1.74 35.54
CA SER A 121 -30.88 -0.48 35.58
C SER A 121 -30.81 0.15 34.17
N ARG A 122 -31.98 0.47 33.58
CA ARG A 122 -32.05 1.14 32.26
C ARG A 122 -31.18 2.39 32.20
N ASN A 123 -31.01 3.07 33.35
CA ASN A 123 -30.21 4.29 33.47
C ASN A 123 -28.71 4.04 33.33
N ALA A 124 -28.18 2.90 33.81
CA ALA A 124 -26.78 2.55 33.66
C ALA A 124 -26.43 2.17 32.21
N LYS A 125 -27.32 1.42 31.52
CA LYS A 125 -27.16 1.13 30.08
C LYS A 125 -27.19 2.41 29.24
N GLN A 126 -28.10 3.34 29.54
CA GLN A 126 -28.16 4.63 28.82
C GLN A 126 -26.98 5.56 29.10
N ALA A 127 -26.38 5.51 30.30
CA ALA A 127 -25.19 6.30 30.62
C ALA A 127 -23.95 5.77 29.88
N VAL A 128 -23.76 4.44 29.82
CA VAL A 128 -22.67 3.81 29.04
C VAL A 128 -22.83 4.08 27.54
N ILE A 129 -24.06 4.00 27.00
CA ILE A 129 -24.33 4.32 25.58
C ILE A 129 -24.02 5.80 25.29
N ARG A 130 -24.42 6.73 26.17
CA ARG A 130 -24.11 8.17 26.00
C ARG A 130 -22.62 8.47 26.06
N ASN A 131 -21.89 7.86 26.99
CA ASN A 131 -20.45 8.04 27.11
C ASN A 131 -19.70 7.46 25.90
N ASN A 132 -20.12 6.29 25.41
CA ASN A 132 -19.56 5.70 24.19
C ASN A 132 -19.85 6.56 22.96
N ALA A 133 -21.08 7.08 22.82
CA ALA A 133 -21.44 7.97 21.71
C ALA A 133 -20.67 9.30 21.75
N ALA A 134 -20.50 9.90 22.93
CA ALA A 134 -19.70 11.12 23.11
C ALA A 134 -18.23 10.89 22.75
N ASN A 135 -17.64 9.78 23.19
CA ASN A 135 -16.26 9.41 22.86
C ASN A 135 -16.10 9.17 21.35
N THR A 136 -17.02 8.43 20.71
CA THR A 136 -17.01 8.24 19.25
C THR A 136 -17.13 9.57 18.50
N GLY A 137 -17.98 10.48 18.97
CA GLY A 137 -18.11 11.83 18.40
C GLY A 137 -16.82 12.64 18.47
N GLN A 138 -16.13 12.62 19.61
CA GLN A 138 -14.85 13.30 19.80
C GLN A 138 -13.74 12.71 18.91
N VAL A 139 -13.64 11.38 18.81
CA VAL A 139 -12.70 10.69 17.92
C VAL A 139 -12.95 11.08 16.46
N ASN A 140 -14.21 10.99 16.02
CA ASN A 140 -14.57 11.32 14.63
C ASN A 140 -14.29 12.78 14.28
N LEU A 141 -14.59 13.71 15.19
CA LEU A 141 -14.24 15.12 15.00
C LEU A 141 -12.73 15.33 14.95
N GLY A 142 -11.97 14.66 15.82
CA GLY A 142 -10.51 14.70 15.83
C GLY A 142 -9.90 14.19 14.52
N ILE A 143 -10.38 13.06 14.01
CA ILE A 143 -9.97 12.50 12.71
C ILE A 143 -10.33 13.45 11.57
N ALA A 144 -11.53 14.05 11.58
CA ALA A 144 -11.95 15.01 10.57
C ALA A 144 -11.04 16.25 10.54
N LYS A 145 -10.67 16.79 11.70
CA LYS A 145 -9.70 17.89 11.82
C LYS A 145 -8.33 17.50 11.27
N ALA A 146 -7.81 16.33 11.63
CA ALA A 146 -6.54 15.85 11.11
C ALA A 146 -6.57 15.67 9.58
N ARG A 147 -7.66 15.14 9.02
CA ARG A 147 -7.85 15.01 7.57
C ARG A 147 -7.90 16.38 6.89
N LEU A 148 -8.56 17.37 7.48
CA LEU A 148 -8.58 18.73 6.95
C LEU A 148 -7.16 19.34 6.91
N LEU A 149 -6.39 19.20 7.99
CA LEU A 149 -4.99 19.62 8.04
C LEU A 149 -4.16 18.93 6.95
N SER A 150 -4.36 17.63 6.77
CA SER A 150 -3.70 16.84 5.72
C SER A 150 -4.09 17.32 4.31
N LEU A 151 -5.36 17.64 4.07
CA LEU A 151 -5.84 18.22 2.79
C LEU A 151 -5.29 19.62 2.53
N GLN A 152 -4.94 20.38 3.58
CA GLN A 152 -4.29 21.69 3.49
C GLN A 152 -2.76 21.58 3.32
N GLY A 153 -2.18 20.38 3.35
CA GLY A 153 -0.75 20.15 3.28
C GLY A 153 -0.02 20.27 4.63
N ASN A 154 -0.74 20.49 5.74
CA ASN A 154 -0.18 20.58 7.09
C ASN A 154 0.00 19.18 7.71
N TYR A 155 0.77 18.33 7.05
CA TYR A 155 0.92 16.92 7.42
C TYR A 155 1.55 16.69 8.80
N LYS A 156 2.45 17.58 9.24
CA LYS A 156 3.06 17.51 10.58
C LYS A 156 2.04 17.79 11.69
N GLU A 157 1.19 18.80 11.50
CA GLU A 157 0.12 19.13 12.44
C GLU A 157 -0.96 18.04 12.45
N SER A 158 -1.30 17.50 11.27
CA SER A 158 -2.17 16.34 11.13
C SER A 158 -1.62 15.13 11.91
N GLN A 159 -0.31 14.85 11.77
CA GLN A 159 0.37 13.78 12.50
C GLN A 159 0.34 14.01 14.01
N ALA A 160 0.61 15.23 14.47
CA ALA A 160 0.55 15.58 15.90
C ALA A 160 -0.86 15.38 16.47
N GLN A 161 -1.89 15.83 15.74
CA GLN A 161 -3.30 15.65 16.12
C GLN A 161 -3.66 14.15 16.21
N LEU A 162 -3.24 13.35 15.23
CA LEU A 162 -3.50 11.91 15.22
C LEU A 162 -2.72 11.16 16.30
N ASN A 163 -1.51 11.60 16.63
CA ASN A 163 -0.73 11.03 17.72
C ASN A 163 -1.39 11.30 19.08
N ASN A 164 -1.95 12.50 19.29
CA ASN A 164 -2.72 12.81 20.50
C ASN A 164 -3.99 11.93 20.59
N LEU A 165 -4.74 11.80 19.50
CA LEU A 165 -5.90 10.88 19.46
C LEU A 165 -5.50 9.43 19.75
N ASN A 166 -4.39 8.95 19.18
CA ASN A 166 -3.92 7.60 19.42
C ASN A 166 -3.43 7.40 20.86
N TYR A 167 -2.89 8.44 21.51
CA TYR A 167 -2.55 8.38 22.94
C TYR A 167 -3.80 8.21 23.81
N GLN A 168 -4.88 8.93 23.48
CA GLN A 168 -6.16 8.83 24.20
C GLN A 168 -6.94 7.54 23.87
N TYR A 169 -6.80 7.02 22.65
CA TYR A 169 -7.54 5.87 22.12
C TYR A 169 -6.62 4.87 21.38
N PRO A 170 -5.70 4.17 22.08
CA PRO A 170 -4.57 3.42 21.48
C PRO A 170 -4.94 2.21 20.62
N ASN A 171 -6.21 1.76 20.65
CA ASN A 171 -6.71 0.60 19.91
C ASN A 171 -7.91 0.96 19.02
N ASN A 172 -8.11 2.26 18.75
CA ASN A 172 -9.16 2.68 17.82
C ASN A 172 -8.67 2.50 16.37
N THR A 173 -9.32 1.60 15.62
CA THR A 173 -8.91 1.27 14.25
C THR A 173 -9.07 2.45 13.29
N ASP A 174 -10.06 3.32 13.46
CA ASP A 174 -10.24 4.51 12.63
C ASP A 174 -9.10 5.52 12.79
N VAL A 175 -8.58 5.67 14.02
CA VAL A 175 -7.38 6.49 14.29
C VAL A 175 -6.14 5.90 13.61
N LEU A 176 -5.95 4.57 13.68
CA LEU A 176 -4.83 3.89 13.02
C LEU A 176 -4.89 4.02 11.49
N ILE A 177 -6.08 3.87 10.90
CA ILE A 177 -6.31 4.09 9.46
C ILE A 177 -5.98 5.54 9.09
N ALA A 178 -6.42 6.52 9.89
CA ALA A 178 -6.11 7.93 9.62
C ALA A 178 -4.62 8.24 9.76
N LYS A 179 -3.91 7.59 10.69
CA LYS A 179 -2.44 7.65 10.78
C LYS A 179 -1.77 7.03 9.55
N ALA A 180 -2.29 5.92 9.05
CA ALA A 180 -1.79 5.29 7.82
C ALA A 180 -1.96 6.21 6.60
N ASP A 181 -3.15 6.81 6.42
CA ASP A 181 -3.42 7.78 5.34
C ASP A 181 -2.47 8.98 5.41
N ASN A 182 -2.23 9.53 6.61
CA ASN A 182 -1.28 10.64 6.77
C ASN A 182 0.17 10.21 6.49
N ALA A 183 0.57 9.01 6.91
CA ALA A 183 1.91 8.46 6.63
C ALA A 183 2.11 8.22 5.12
N GLN A 184 1.11 7.69 4.42
CA GLN A 184 1.14 7.56 2.95
C GLN A 184 1.32 8.89 2.25
N LYS A 185 0.60 9.93 2.69
CA LYS A 185 0.72 11.29 2.12
C LYS A 185 2.08 11.94 2.41
N LEU A 186 2.73 11.53 3.49
CA LEU A 186 4.13 11.87 3.76
C LEU A 186 5.11 11.02 2.93
N GLY A 187 4.65 10.01 2.19
CA GLY A 187 5.48 9.04 1.46
C GLY A 187 5.95 7.85 2.31
N ASP A 188 5.67 7.84 3.63
CA ASP A 188 6.07 6.78 4.55
C ASP A 188 5.11 5.58 4.53
N TRP A 189 5.21 4.82 3.45
CA TRP A 189 4.40 3.62 3.24
C TRP A 189 4.73 2.51 4.24
N GLN A 190 5.95 2.42 4.75
CA GLN A 190 6.35 1.40 5.74
C GLN A 190 5.63 1.65 7.07
N GLN A 191 5.62 2.90 7.52
CA GLN A 191 4.89 3.28 8.71
C GLN A 191 3.37 3.15 8.48
N ALA A 192 2.87 3.49 7.29
CA ALA A 192 1.47 3.28 6.94
C ALA A 192 1.08 1.80 7.04
N LEU A 193 1.88 0.88 6.50
CA LEU A 193 1.66 -0.55 6.63
C LEU A 193 1.71 -1.02 8.08
N THR A 194 2.62 -0.48 8.89
CA THR A 194 2.69 -0.80 10.33
C THR A 194 1.37 -0.46 11.03
N TYR A 195 0.79 0.71 10.75
CA TYR A 195 -0.51 1.09 11.30
C TYR A 195 -1.66 0.23 10.77
N LEU A 196 -1.65 -0.11 9.47
CA LEU A 196 -2.68 -0.95 8.85
C LEU A 196 -2.61 -2.41 9.32
N ASP A 197 -1.42 -2.96 9.50
CA ASP A 197 -1.19 -4.28 10.08
C ASP A 197 -1.74 -4.33 11.50
N TYR A 198 -1.50 -3.29 12.30
CA TYR A 198 -2.05 -3.23 13.66
C TYR A 198 -3.58 -3.10 13.66
N ALA A 199 -4.13 -2.25 12.80
CA ALA A 199 -5.58 -2.12 12.65
C ALA A 199 -6.23 -3.45 12.18
N HIS A 200 -5.56 -4.18 11.28
CA HIS A 200 -6.02 -5.48 10.81
C HIS A 200 -5.99 -6.54 11.91
N GLN A 201 -5.00 -6.54 12.79
CA GLN A 201 -4.97 -7.43 13.95
C GLN A 201 -6.15 -7.18 14.90
N LEU A 202 -6.55 -5.91 15.10
CA LEU A 202 -7.69 -5.53 15.93
C LEU A 202 -9.03 -5.88 15.28
N GLN A 203 -9.13 -5.78 13.95
CA GLN A 203 -10.36 -6.09 13.19
C GLN A 203 -10.05 -6.91 11.92
N PRO A 204 -9.76 -8.22 12.04
CA PRO A 204 -9.34 -9.05 10.90
C PRO A 204 -10.39 -9.19 9.79
N GLN A 205 -11.67 -9.06 10.14
CA GLN A 205 -12.81 -9.19 9.22
C GLN A 205 -13.17 -7.87 8.53
N ASN A 206 -12.45 -6.77 8.80
CA ASN A 206 -12.72 -5.48 8.18
C ASN A 206 -12.11 -5.43 6.76
N GLU A 207 -12.96 -5.59 5.76
CA GLU A 207 -12.58 -5.58 4.34
C GLU A 207 -11.90 -4.26 3.92
N TYR A 208 -12.34 -3.12 4.48
CA TYR A 208 -11.76 -1.82 4.16
C TYR A 208 -10.29 -1.71 4.58
N ILE A 209 -9.92 -2.21 5.77
CA ILE A 209 -8.51 -2.23 6.22
C ILE A 209 -7.68 -3.09 5.27
N THR A 210 -8.22 -4.26 4.90
CA THR A 210 -7.56 -5.20 3.99
C THR A 210 -7.34 -4.57 2.61
N ASP A 211 -8.32 -3.84 2.09
CA ASP A 211 -8.24 -3.16 0.80
C ASP A 211 -7.23 -2.01 0.81
N VAL A 212 -7.23 -1.15 1.84
CA VAL A 212 -6.25 -0.05 1.98
C VAL A 212 -4.83 -0.58 2.17
N ARG A 213 -4.68 -1.66 2.95
CA ARG A 213 -3.39 -2.36 3.10
C ARG A 213 -2.89 -2.91 1.78
N ASN A 214 -3.76 -3.59 1.04
CA ASN A 214 -3.42 -4.14 -0.26
C ASN A 214 -3.05 -3.04 -1.25
N SER A 215 -3.80 -1.93 -1.30
CA SER A 215 -3.47 -0.80 -2.18
C SER A 215 -2.12 -0.18 -1.85
N THR A 216 -1.78 -0.04 -0.57
CA THR A 216 -0.45 0.42 -0.12
C THR A 216 0.68 -0.47 -0.63
N LEU A 217 0.44 -1.78 -0.69
CA LEU A 217 1.42 -2.75 -1.17
C LEU A 217 1.55 -2.78 -2.69
N LEU A 218 0.51 -2.39 -3.45
CA LEU A 218 0.50 -2.51 -4.92
C LEU A 218 1.70 -1.82 -5.57
N ASP A 219 2.09 -0.64 -5.06
CA ASP A 219 3.21 0.15 -5.59
C ASP A 219 4.59 -0.45 -5.26
N LYS A 220 4.63 -1.42 -4.34
CA LYS A 220 5.85 -2.09 -3.87
C LYS A 220 5.91 -3.56 -4.29
N ARG A 221 4.94 -4.03 -5.08
CA ARG A 221 4.93 -5.40 -5.59
C ARG A 221 5.95 -5.60 -6.70
N SER A 222 6.36 -6.85 -6.86
CA SER A 222 7.03 -7.26 -8.08
C SER A 222 6.02 -7.21 -9.23
N VAL A 223 6.44 -6.69 -10.37
CA VAL A 223 5.59 -6.50 -11.54
C VAL A 223 6.27 -7.10 -12.76
N VAL A 224 5.49 -7.75 -13.62
CA VAL A 224 5.87 -8.01 -15.00
C VAL A 224 4.79 -7.43 -15.88
N ASP A 225 5.18 -6.57 -16.79
CA ASP A 225 4.31 -5.99 -17.79
C ASP A 225 5.00 -6.01 -19.14
N GLY A 226 4.21 -5.93 -20.20
CA GLY A 226 4.73 -6.02 -21.54
C GLY A 226 3.66 -5.67 -22.55
N GLY A 227 4.09 -5.39 -23.76
CA GLY A 227 3.17 -5.01 -24.80
C GLY A 227 3.80 -5.01 -26.17
N ILE A 228 2.92 -4.79 -27.13
CA ILE A 228 3.28 -4.54 -28.51
C ILE A 228 2.40 -3.41 -29.02
N TYR A 229 3.01 -2.48 -29.73
CA TYR A 229 2.27 -1.50 -30.49
C TYR A 229 2.86 -1.35 -31.89
N VAL A 230 2.00 -0.91 -32.80
CA VAL A 230 2.36 -0.53 -34.16
C VAL A 230 2.09 0.95 -34.29
N GLU A 231 3.10 1.68 -34.73
CA GLU A 231 3.02 3.10 -35.08
C GLU A 231 3.10 3.25 -36.60
N SER A 232 2.21 4.06 -37.15
CA SER A 232 2.22 4.44 -38.56
C SER A 232 2.34 5.95 -38.67
N GLU A 233 3.35 6.38 -39.40
CA GLU A 233 3.69 7.78 -39.62
C GLU A 233 3.28 8.20 -41.03
N GLY A 234 1.99 7.98 -41.34
CA GLY A 234 1.45 8.16 -42.67
C GLY A 234 2.17 7.28 -43.71
N LYS A 235 2.86 7.91 -44.67
CA LYS A 235 3.61 7.22 -45.74
C LYS A 235 5.11 7.11 -45.46
N VAL A 236 5.58 7.65 -44.33
CA VAL A 236 7.02 7.76 -44.05
C VAL A 236 7.55 6.45 -43.48
N ALA A 237 6.92 5.95 -42.42
CA ALA A 237 7.40 4.78 -41.71
C ALA A 237 6.28 4.01 -41.01
N THR A 238 6.56 2.74 -40.75
CA THR A 238 5.83 1.90 -39.82
C THR A 238 6.81 1.29 -38.84
N GLU A 239 6.56 1.53 -37.56
CA GLU A 239 7.34 0.97 -36.45
C GLU A 239 6.51 -0.07 -35.70
N ARG A 240 7.15 -1.17 -35.34
CA ARG A 240 6.57 -2.21 -34.50
C ARG A 240 7.43 -2.32 -33.26
N VAL A 241 6.94 -1.78 -32.16
CA VAL A 241 7.65 -1.80 -30.89
C VAL A 241 7.07 -2.89 -30.01
N GLN A 242 7.96 -3.73 -29.48
CA GLN A 242 7.68 -4.74 -28.48
C GLN A 242 8.48 -4.39 -27.24
N TRP A 243 7.86 -4.46 -26.08
CA TRP A 243 8.54 -4.17 -24.83
C TRP A 243 8.11 -5.15 -23.76
N MET A 244 9.03 -5.43 -22.85
CA MET A 244 8.80 -6.24 -21.67
C MET A 244 9.57 -5.62 -20.51
N HIS A 245 8.86 -5.40 -19.41
CA HIS A 245 9.36 -4.83 -18.20
C HIS A 245 9.13 -5.83 -17.06
N GLY A 246 10.14 -6.03 -16.23
CA GLY A 246 10.05 -6.81 -15.00
C GLY A 246 10.75 -6.10 -13.87
N GLN A 247 10.13 -6.03 -12.71
CA GLN A 247 10.72 -5.51 -11.49
C GLN A 247 10.45 -6.48 -10.35
N ALA A 248 11.47 -6.78 -9.56
CA ALA A 248 11.39 -7.62 -8.37
C ALA A 248 12.01 -6.91 -7.17
N GLN A 249 11.32 -6.94 -6.03
CA GLN A 249 11.90 -6.46 -4.77
C GLN A 249 12.96 -7.45 -4.29
N ILE A 250 14.14 -6.94 -3.95
CA ILE A 250 15.20 -7.69 -3.27
C ILE A 250 14.94 -7.64 -1.76
N ASN A 251 14.55 -6.48 -1.26
CA ASN A 251 14.21 -6.21 0.13
C ASN A 251 13.18 -5.06 0.19
N PRO A 252 12.66 -4.64 1.36
CA PRO A 252 11.63 -3.60 1.43
C PRO A 252 12.00 -2.25 0.83
N THR A 253 13.28 -1.91 0.73
CA THR A 253 13.75 -0.61 0.21
C THR A 253 14.47 -0.72 -1.12
N THR A 254 14.68 -1.92 -1.66
CA THR A 254 15.51 -2.14 -2.85
C THR A 254 14.83 -3.07 -3.83
N ALA A 255 14.69 -2.62 -5.07
CA ALA A 255 14.20 -3.41 -6.19
C ALA A 255 15.24 -3.49 -7.30
N MET A 256 15.23 -4.58 -8.05
CA MET A 256 15.93 -4.69 -9.32
C MET A 256 14.90 -4.82 -10.42
N GLY A 257 15.15 -4.20 -11.56
CA GLY A 257 14.29 -4.36 -12.72
C GLY A 257 15.06 -4.42 -14.03
N LEU A 258 14.36 -4.89 -15.05
CA LEU A 258 14.85 -5.07 -16.39
C LEU A 258 13.76 -4.60 -17.35
N LEU A 259 14.12 -3.70 -18.26
CA LEU A 259 13.34 -3.36 -19.43
C LEU A 259 14.06 -3.90 -20.66
N VAL A 260 13.34 -4.62 -21.52
CA VAL A 260 13.79 -5.09 -22.83
C VAL A 260 12.83 -4.55 -23.86
N GLU A 261 13.35 -3.85 -24.86
CA GLU A 261 12.57 -3.30 -25.95
C GLU A 261 13.18 -3.71 -27.28
N ARG A 262 12.30 -3.95 -28.26
CA ARG A 262 12.63 -4.20 -29.64
C ARG A 262 11.80 -3.27 -30.52
N ASN A 263 12.46 -2.51 -31.39
CA ASN A 263 11.80 -1.74 -32.44
C ASN A 263 12.13 -2.33 -33.81
N GLY A 264 11.09 -2.78 -34.51
CA GLY A 264 11.14 -3.17 -35.92
C GLY A 264 10.65 -2.02 -36.79
N PHE A 265 11.54 -1.42 -37.57
CA PHE A 265 11.27 -0.31 -38.47
C PHE A 265 11.17 -0.79 -39.92
N THR A 266 10.21 -0.25 -40.68
CA THR A 266 10.16 -0.32 -42.15
C THR A 266 9.61 0.99 -42.69
N GLY A 267 10.29 1.64 -43.62
CA GLY A 267 9.86 2.93 -44.13
C GLY A 267 10.57 3.36 -45.41
N ALA A 268 10.30 4.61 -45.81
CA ALA A 268 10.95 5.26 -46.94
C ALA A 268 12.49 5.28 -46.78
N PRO A 269 13.24 5.40 -47.90
CA PRO A 269 14.68 5.55 -47.83
C PRO A 269 15.06 6.71 -46.92
N ILE A 270 15.91 6.43 -45.93
CA ILE A 270 16.47 7.44 -45.03
C ILE A 270 17.92 7.69 -45.41
N ARG A 271 18.41 8.88 -45.08
CA ARG A 271 19.79 9.24 -45.34
C ARG A 271 20.71 8.54 -44.34
N ASN A 272 21.72 7.84 -44.85
CA ASN A 272 22.79 7.29 -44.05
C ASN A 272 23.60 8.45 -43.44
N ALA A 273 23.81 8.43 -42.13
CA ALA A 273 24.39 9.55 -41.39
C ALA A 273 25.92 9.58 -41.48
N LEU A 274 26.54 8.49 -41.94
CA LEU A 274 27.98 8.42 -42.23
C LEU A 274 28.29 8.80 -43.68
N THR A 275 27.51 8.28 -44.64
CA THR A 275 27.82 8.44 -46.08
C THR A 275 26.97 9.49 -46.79
N GLY A 276 25.85 9.90 -46.18
CA GLY A 276 24.87 10.77 -46.81
C GLY A 276 24.05 10.09 -47.91
N ALA A 277 24.28 8.82 -48.25
CA ALA A 277 23.50 8.12 -49.27
C ALA A 277 22.09 7.78 -48.77
N LEU A 278 21.08 7.88 -49.63
CA LEU A 278 19.74 7.36 -49.33
C LEU A 278 19.77 5.83 -49.37
N GLN A 279 19.26 5.20 -48.32
CA GLN A 279 19.20 3.75 -48.23
C GLN A 279 17.80 3.31 -47.78
N GLU A 280 17.15 2.47 -48.57
CA GLU A 280 15.98 1.72 -48.10
C GLU A 280 16.38 0.88 -46.90
N ARG A 281 15.65 1.03 -45.79
CA ARG A 281 16.00 0.32 -44.57
C ARG A 281 14.78 -0.25 -43.90
N SER A 282 14.85 -1.56 -43.69
CA SER A 282 14.25 -2.18 -42.53
C SER A 282 15.33 -2.34 -41.47
N ALA A 283 15.01 -2.06 -40.22
CA ALA A 283 15.91 -2.26 -39.10
C ALA A 283 15.18 -2.99 -37.97
N ASN A 284 15.91 -3.85 -37.26
CA ASN A 284 15.45 -4.42 -36.00
C ASN A 284 16.49 -4.04 -34.95
N VAL A 285 16.11 -3.16 -34.03
CA VAL A 285 16.99 -2.71 -32.95
C VAL A 285 16.43 -3.06 -31.59
N TYR A 286 17.35 -3.26 -30.65
CA TYR A 286 17.05 -3.62 -29.27
C TYR A 286 17.65 -2.59 -28.33
N ARG A 287 16.97 -2.35 -27.22
CA ARG A 287 17.46 -1.59 -26.06
C ARG A 287 17.12 -2.37 -24.81
N ASN A 288 18.05 -2.40 -23.87
CA ASN A 288 17.81 -2.94 -22.53
C ASN A 288 18.24 -1.92 -21.48
N ASP A 289 17.48 -1.84 -20.39
CA ASP A 289 17.80 -1.09 -19.16
C ASP A 289 17.72 -2.06 -17.99
N LEU A 290 18.86 -2.51 -17.50
CA LEU A 290 18.97 -3.23 -16.23
C LEU A 290 19.20 -2.19 -15.14
N TYR A 291 18.34 -2.14 -14.14
CA TYR A 291 18.41 -1.10 -13.12
C TYR A 291 18.20 -1.61 -11.70
N LEU A 292 18.77 -0.86 -10.76
CA LEU A 292 18.57 -1.00 -9.33
C LEU A 292 17.85 0.25 -8.81
N LEU A 293 16.74 0.07 -8.12
CA LEU A 293 16.02 1.11 -7.39
C LEU A 293 16.29 0.95 -5.90
N HIS A 294 16.66 2.02 -5.22
CA HIS A 294 16.86 2.05 -3.79
C HIS A 294 16.14 3.23 -3.14
N GLU A 295 15.37 2.96 -2.11
CA GLU A 295 14.67 3.94 -1.29
C GLU A 295 15.53 4.26 -0.06
N PHE A 296 16.19 5.42 -0.07
CA PHE A 296 17.04 5.88 1.04
C PHE A 296 16.20 6.32 2.23
N THR A 297 15.12 7.03 1.94
CA THR A 297 14.05 7.41 2.86
C THR A 297 12.73 7.28 2.11
N PRO A 298 11.57 7.28 2.79
CA PRO A 298 10.30 7.15 2.10
C PRO A 298 10.00 8.28 1.09
N GLN A 299 10.76 9.38 1.16
CA GLN A 299 10.68 10.51 0.24
C GLN A 299 11.85 10.56 -0.76
N GLN A 300 12.86 9.70 -0.65
CA GLN A 300 14.07 9.75 -1.46
C GLN A 300 14.34 8.42 -2.13
N THR A 301 14.37 8.41 -3.45
CA THR A 301 14.63 7.21 -4.25
C THR A 301 15.77 7.46 -5.23
N GLY A 302 16.73 6.55 -5.27
CA GLY A 302 17.76 6.49 -6.30
C GLY A 302 17.49 5.36 -7.29
N LYS A 303 17.77 5.59 -8.57
CA LYS A 303 17.86 4.59 -9.62
C LYS A 303 19.27 4.60 -10.19
N ALA A 304 19.88 3.44 -10.34
CA ALA A 304 21.09 3.26 -11.14
C ALA A 304 20.77 2.30 -12.29
N SER A 305 21.19 2.65 -13.50
CA SER A 305 20.86 1.95 -14.73
C SER A 305 22.12 1.55 -15.50
N LEU A 306 22.08 0.36 -16.10
CA LEU A 306 23.02 -0.12 -17.10
C LEU A 306 22.25 -0.31 -18.42
N TYR A 307 22.63 0.48 -19.42
CA TYR A 307 22.03 0.41 -20.74
C TYR A 307 22.83 -0.49 -21.66
N THR A 308 22.13 -1.30 -22.44
CA THR A 308 22.72 -2.01 -23.57
C THR A 308 21.83 -1.86 -24.80
N GLY A 309 22.41 -1.90 -26.00
CA GLY A 309 21.64 -1.78 -27.23
C GLY A 309 22.28 -2.42 -28.44
N SER A 310 21.55 -2.41 -29.54
CA SER A 310 22.03 -2.94 -30.82
C SER A 310 23.38 -2.36 -31.22
N GLY A 311 24.28 -3.24 -31.68
CA GLY A 311 25.61 -2.85 -32.13
C GLY A 311 26.63 -2.60 -31.04
N GLY A 312 26.41 -3.15 -29.85
CA GLY A 312 27.39 -3.12 -28.75
C GLY A 312 27.39 -1.80 -27.98
N ILE A 313 26.32 -1.00 -28.07
CA ILE A 313 26.17 0.18 -27.23
C ILE A 313 26.09 -0.29 -25.77
N VAL A 314 26.92 0.29 -24.92
CA VAL A 314 26.87 0.16 -23.47
C VAL A 314 26.88 1.56 -22.87
N GLY A 315 25.93 1.82 -22.00
CA GLY A 315 25.76 3.10 -21.33
C GLY A 315 25.38 2.92 -19.86
N GLY A 316 25.30 4.01 -19.13
CA GLY A 316 24.90 4.01 -17.73
C GLY A 316 24.08 5.25 -17.41
N GLY A 317 23.23 5.16 -16.40
CA GLY A 317 22.41 6.28 -15.97
C GLY A 317 22.19 6.28 -14.47
N ALA A 318 21.92 7.46 -13.93
CA ALA A 318 21.51 7.62 -12.55
C ALA A 318 20.35 8.61 -12.46
N GLN A 319 19.39 8.32 -11.60
CA GLN A 319 18.27 9.18 -11.28
C GLN A 319 18.13 9.28 -9.77
N TYR A 320 17.84 10.48 -9.28
CA TYR A 320 17.52 10.72 -7.88
C TYR A 320 16.24 11.52 -7.79
N THR A 321 15.24 10.97 -7.10
CA THR A 321 13.92 11.58 -6.92
C THR A 321 13.74 11.92 -5.45
N PHE A 322 13.39 13.17 -5.18
CA PHE A 322 12.98 13.64 -3.87
C PHE A 322 11.52 14.09 -3.90
N LYS A 323 10.76 13.58 -2.95
CA LYS A 323 9.33 13.87 -2.78
C LYS A 323 9.15 14.83 -1.62
N ASP A 324 8.21 15.73 -1.79
CA ASP A 324 7.74 16.60 -0.72
C ASP A 324 6.21 16.62 -0.70
N ILE A 325 5.71 17.38 0.24
CA ILE A 325 4.29 17.51 0.53
C ILE A 325 3.45 18.08 -0.63
N ARG A 326 4.09 18.68 -1.64
CA ARG A 326 3.44 19.28 -2.80
C ARG A 326 3.90 18.67 -4.13
N GLY A 327 4.63 17.57 -4.13
CA GLY A 327 5.01 16.89 -5.36
C GLY A 327 6.38 16.21 -5.29
N GLU A 328 7.04 16.10 -6.42
CA GLU A 328 8.31 15.40 -6.53
C GLU A 328 9.22 16.10 -7.54
N THR A 329 10.51 16.14 -7.25
CA THR A 329 11.51 16.57 -8.24
C THR A 329 12.60 15.55 -8.40
N THR A 330 13.03 15.43 -9.64
CA THR A 330 13.90 14.37 -10.11
C THR A 330 15.09 15.01 -10.81
N LEU A 331 16.28 14.54 -10.46
CA LEU A 331 17.53 14.80 -11.15
C LEU A 331 17.91 13.51 -11.88
N SER A 332 18.30 13.61 -13.14
CA SER A 332 18.74 12.46 -13.92
C SER A 332 19.93 12.82 -14.80
N ALA A 333 20.82 11.86 -14.98
CA ALA A 333 21.94 11.95 -15.90
C ALA A 333 22.15 10.58 -16.55
N ASP A 334 22.04 10.53 -17.88
CA ASP A 334 22.31 9.33 -18.67
C ASP A 334 23.52 9.55 -19.57
N TYR A 335 24.32 8.51 -19.71
CA TYR A 335 25.47 8.43 -20.58
C TYR A 335 25.31 7.25 -21.54
N HIS A 336 25.36 7.53 -22.84
CA HIS A 336 25.30 6.59 -23.95
C HIS A 336 24.04 5.72 -23.93
N ARG A 337 22.90 6.30 -23.55
CA ARG A 337 21.61 5.60 -23.57
C ARG A 337 21.19 5.37 -25.02
N PRO A 338 20.90 4.13 -25.47
CA PRO A 338 20.35 3.90 -26.80
C PRO A 338 19.04 4.68 -26.98
N THR A 339 18.90 5.40 -28.10
CA THR A 339 17.74 6.26 -28.36
C THR A 339 17.05 5.94 -29.68
N TRP A 340 15.72 6.10 -29.68
CA TRP A 340 14.83 5.98 -30.84
C TRP A 340 14.10 7.29 -31.12
N ASP A 341 14.58 8.40 -30.55
CA ASP A 341 13.95 9.72 -30.72
C ASP A 341 13.88 10.14 -32.20
N PHE A 342 14.75 9.58 -33.06
CA PHE A 342 14.81 9.85 -34.50
C PHE A 342 14.92 8.56 -35.32
N LEU A 343 14.38 8.55 -36.54
CA LEU A 343 14.48 7.41 -37.46
C LEU A 343 15.93 7.08 -37.82
N GLU A 344 16.78 8.10 -37.96
CA GLU A 344 18.21 7.93 -38.19
C GLU A 344 18.89 7.26 -36.99
N ALA A 345 18.48 7.58 -35.76
CA ALA A 345 19.00 6.96 -34.55
C ALA A 345 18.59 5.48 -34.46
N VAL A 346 17.34 5.13 -34.79
CA VAL A 346 16.88 3.73 -34.85
C VAL A 346 17.76 2.92 -35.80
N THR A 347 18.03 3.45 -36.99
CA THR A 347 18.75 2.70 -38.01
C THR A 347 20.28 2.72 -37.87
N GLN A 348 20.82 3.72 -37.18
CA GLN A 348 22.26 3.95 -37.05
C GLN A 348 22.76 3.84 -35.62
N ARG A 349 21.96 3.18 -34.77
CA ARG A 349 22.34 2.85 -33.39
C ARG A 349 22.68 4.13 -32.63
N GLY A 350 21.74 5.05 -32.62
CA GLY A 350 21.88 6.34 -31.97
C GLY A 350 21.98 6.22 -30.46
N THR A 351 22.75 7.12 -29.87
CA THR A 351 22.90 7.27 -28.42
C THR A 351 22.48 8.66 -27.99
N LYS A 352 22.03 8.78 -26.74
CA LYS A 352 21.71 10.04 -26.09
C LYS A 352 22.42 10.08 -24.74
N ASP A 353 23.19 11.13 -24.54
CA ASP A 353 23.57 11.58 -23.20
C ASP A 353 22.60 12.69 -22.80
N ASN A 354 22.12 12.68 -21.55
CA ASN A 354 21.28 13.76 -21.06
C ASN A 354 21.62 14.12 -19.62
N VAL A 355 21.36 15.36 -19.25
CA VAL A 355 21.24 15.81 -17.87
C VAL A 355 19.94 16.56 -17.76
N MET A 356 19.03 16.10 -16.89
CA MET A 356 17.67 16.62 -16.80
C MET A 356 17.24 16.81 -15.36
N ILE A 357 16.55 17.92 -15.11
CA ILE A 357 15.79 18.19 -13.90
C ILE A 357 14.30 18.23 -14.24
N SER A 358 13.46 17.60 -13.43
CA SER A 358 12.01 17.68 -13.56
C SER A 358 11.32 17.88 -12.23
N ARG A 359 10.16 18.54 -12.22
CA ARG A 359 9.33 18.80 -11.05
C ARG A 359 7.86 18.57 -11.40
N THR A 360 7.22 17.66 -10.66
CA THR A 360 5.76 17.59 -10.56
C THR A 360 5.33 18.40 -9.35
N GLN A 361 4.36 19.29 -9.53
CA GLN A 361 3.87 20.20 -8.51
C GLN A 361 2.34 20.13 -8.41
N HIS A 362 1.83 19.73 -7.25
CA HIS A 362 0.42 19.83 -6.91
C HIS A 362 0.16 21.23 -6.34
N PHE A 363 -0.51 22.08 -7.11
CA PHE A 363 -0.92 23.42 -6.69
C PHE A 363 -2.19 23.35 -5.84
N THR A 364 -3.11 22.47 -6.22
CA THR A 364 -4.32 22.10 -5.48
C THR A 364 -4.56 20.59 -5.65
N PRO A 365 -5.51 19.98 -4.93
CA PRO A 365 -5.88 18.58 -5.18
C PRO A 365 -6.40 18.31 -6.61
N GLN A 366 -6.78 19.36 -7.34
CA GLN A 366 -7.30 19.28 -8.71
C GLN A 366 -6.29 19.76 -9.76
N LEU A 367 -5.35 20.64 -9.40
CA LEU A 367 -4.42 21.25 -10.33
C LEU A 367 -3.00 20.74 -10.10
N THR A 368 -2.48 20.00 -11.08
CA THR A 368 -1.11 19.49 -11.08
C THR A 368 -0.35 20.08 -12.27
N GLY A 369 0.85 20.58 -12.02
CA GLY A 369 1.80 20.96 -13.05
C GLY A 369 2.99 20.01 -13.11
N TYR A 370 3.60 19.93 -14.28
CA TYR A 370 4.87 19.26 -14.52
C TYR A 370 5.75 20.19 -15.34
N LEU A 371 7.04 20.26 -14.99
CA LEU A 371 8.05 20.95 -15.78
C LEU A 371 9.34 20.13 -15.75
N ALA A 372 9.90 19.85 -16.91
CA ALA A 372 11.23 19.28 -17.05
C ALA A 372 12.05 20.12 -18.01
N THR A 373 13.35 20.19 -17.75
CA THR A 373 14.31 20.75 -18.68
C THR A 373 15.59 19.93 -18.66
N GLY A 374 16.15 19.70 -19.83
CA GLY A 374 17.34 18.88 -19.98
C GLY A 374 18.24 19.32 -21.12
N LEU A 375 19.54 19.07 -20.94
CA LEU A 375 20.53 19.21 -21.98
C LEU A 375 20.79 17.83 -22.58
N ASN A 376 20.72 17.75 -23.91
CA ASN A 376 20.89 16.50 -24.64
C ASN A 376 22.11 16.59 -25.56
N ARG A 377 22.87 15.49 -25.63
CA ARG A 377 23.90 15.26 -26.63
C ARG A 377 23.58 13.96 -27.35
N TYR A 378 23.47 14.01 -28.67
CA TYR A 378 23.11 12.88 -29.50
C TYR A 378 24.32 12.39 -30.28
N GLY A 379 24.47 11.07 -30.33
CA GLY A 379 25.48 10.36 -31.11
C GLY A 379 24.87 9.31 -32.02
N ILE A 380 25.67 8.81 -32.94
CA ILE A 380 25.39 7.69 -33.86
C ILE A 380 26.58 6.72 -33.85
N ALA A 381 26.44 5.56 -34.48
CA ALA A 381 27.55 4.62 -34.60
C ALA A 381 28.80 5.29 -35.23
N GLY A 382 29.89 5.36 -34.46
CA GLY A 382 31.16 5.96 -34.88
C GLY A 382 31.33 7.44 -34.54
N ASP A 383 30.28 8.13 -34.07
CA ASP A 383 30.37 9.52 -33.64
C ASP A 383 29.50 9.81 -32.42
N SER A 384 30.13 10.15 -31.30
CA SER A 384 29.44 10.41 -30.03
C SER A 384 28.70 11.74 -29.96
N ASN A 385 28.91 12.68 -30.89
CA ASN A 385 28.34 14.02 -30.80
C ASN A 385 28.05 14.64 -32.18
N VAL A 386 26.88 14.33 -32.72
CA VAL A 386 26.40 14.90 -33.99
C VAL A 386 25.36 16.01 -33.80
N ALA A 387 24.74 16.11 -32.61
CA ALA A 387 23.81 17.18 -32.28
C ALA A 387 23.71 17.41 -30.77
N THR A 388 23.43 18.65 -30.37
CA THR A 388 23.11 19.00 -28.98
C THR A 388 21.89 19.90 -28.91
N SER A 389 21.01 19.66 -27.92
CA SER A 389 19.75 20.40 -27.76
C SER A 389 19.42 20.68 -26.30
N LEU A 390 18.56 21.68 -26.10
CA LEU A 390 17.85 21.92 -24.85
C LEU A 390 16.42 21.40 -25.01
N SER A 391 15.98 20.47 -24.18
CA SER A 391 14.58 20.07 -24.08
C SER A 391 13.87 20.79 -22.94
N VAL A 392 12.61 21.13 -23.15
CA VAL A 392 11.71 21.70 -22.15
C VAL A 392 10.35 21.04 -22.32
N ASP A 393 9.93 20.29 -21.30
CA ASP A 393 8.64 19.62 -21.27
C ASP A 393 7.79 20.23 -20.16
N GLY A 394 6.54 20.54 -20.45
CA GLY A 394 5.62 21.16 -19.50
C GLY A 394 4.24 20.54 -19.58
N SER A 395 3.54 20.42 -18.47
CA SER A 395 2.10 20.22 -18.51
C SER A 395 1.39 20.88 -17.35
N LEU A 396 0.14 21.25 -17.56
CA LEU A 396 -0.77 21.72 -16.53
C LEU A 396 -2.09 20.96 -16.70
N ARG A 397 -2.51 20.24 -15.66
CA ARG A 397 -3.68 19.38 -15.69
C ARG A 397 -4.63 19.74 -14.57
N TYR A 398 -5.87 20.05 -14.95
CA TYR A 398 -6.97 20.30 -14.04
C TYR A 398 -7.95 19.13 -14.06
N GLN A 399 -7.98 18.37 -12.96
CA GLN A 399 -8.93 17.29 -12.71
C GLN A 399 -10.26 17.88 -12.23
N LEU A 400 -11.35 17.66 -12.97
CA LEU A 400 -12.65 18.13 -12.55
C LEU A 400 -13.07 17.42 -11.26
N PRO A 401 -13.62 18.15 -10.28
CA PRO A 401 -14.11 17.54 -9.05
C PRO A 401 -15.21 16.51 -9.34
N PRO A 402 -15.29 15.43 -8.54
CA PRO A 402 -16.26 14.35 -8.73
C PRO A 402 -17.72 14.82 -8.57
N TYR A 403 -17.94 15.94 -7.88
CA TYR A 403 -19.24 16.57 -7.70
C TYR A 403 -19.64 17.53 -8.82
N SER A 404 -18.80 17.73 -9.84
CA SER A 404 -19.18 18.55 -11.00
C SER A 404 -20.28 17.87 -11.81
N LYS A 405 -21.25 18.63 -12.33
CA LYS A 405 -22.37 18.08 -13.12
C LYS A 405 -21.88 17.23 -14.30
N VAL A 406 -20.78 17.64 -14.94
CA VAL A 406 -20.19 16.93 -16.08
C VAL A 406 -19.67 15.55 -15.67
N VAL A 407 -18.95 15.45 -14.55
CA VAL A 407 -18.46 14.15 -14.04
C VAL A 407 -19.62 13.28 -13.52
N GLN A 408 -20.66 13.89 -12.93
CA GLN A 408 -21.84 13.15 -12.49
C GLN A 408 -22.57 12.44 -13.63
N VAL A 409 -22.59 13.01 -14.85
CA VAL A 409 -23.16 12.35 -16.05
C VAL A 409 -22.40 11.06 -16.40
N LEU A 410 -21.10 11.00 -16.11
CA LEU A 410 -20.31 9.77 -16.29
C LEU A 410 -20.66 8.70 -15.25
N GLY A 411 -21.27 9.08 -14.13
CA GLY A 411 -21.66 8.20 -13.03
C GLY A 411 -20.51 7.88 -12.07
N LYS A 412 -20.73 6.91 -11.17
CA LYS A 412 -19.72 6.45 -10.21
C LYS A 412 -18.48 5.92 -10.93
N GLY A 413 -17.30 6.34 -10.48
CA GLY A 413 -16.02 5.97 -11.11
C GLY A 413 -15.68 6.77 -12.36
N GLY A 414 -16.51 7.75 -12.74
CA GLY A 414 -16.20 8.70 -13.80
C GLY A 414 -15.11 9.69 -13.38
N ARG A 415 -14.19 9.99 -14.30
CA ARG A 415 -13.14 11.01 -14.16
C ARG A 415 -13.06 11.85 -15.42
N MET A 416 -12.81 13.14 -15.26
CA MET A 416 -12.56 14.05 -16.38
C MET A 416 -11.45 15.04 -16.03
N SER A 417 -10.55 15.32 -16.96
CA SER A 417 -9.54 16.38 -16.82
C SER A 417 -9.36 17.18 -18.10
N VAL A 418 -8.92 18.42 -17.93
CA VAL A 418 -8.45 19.28 -19.01
C VAL A 418 -6.95 19.48 -18.83
N GLY A 419 -6.20 19.28 -19.91
CA GLY A 419 -4.76 19.38 -19.94
C GLY A 419 -4.29 20.45 -20.91
N TYR A 420 -3.19 21.10 -20.55
CA TYR A 420 -2.31 21.79 -21.47
C TYR A 420 -0.93 21.12 -21.39
N ILE A 421 -0.34 20.78 -22.53
CA ILE A 421 0.96 20.13 -22.65
C ILE A 421 1.84 20.96 -23.56
N PHE A 422 3.09 21.14 -23.15
CA PHE A 422 4.15 21.83 -23.86
C PHE A 422 5.31 20.86 -24.06
N ASP A 423 5.80 20.72 -25.28
CA ASP A 423 6.98 19.93 -25.64
C ASP A 423 7.86 20.81 -26.52
N GLY A 424 9.08 21.09 -26.07
CA GLY A 424 10.02 21.95 -26.75
C GLY A 424 11.38 21.29 -26.86
N GLU A 425 11.99 21.34 -28.03
CA GLU A 425 13.38 20.94 -28.24
C GLU A 425 14.09 21.98 -29.10
N TYR A 426 15.19 22.51 -28.60
CA TYR A 426 15.92 23.63 -29.19
C TYR A 426 17.37 23.23 -29.47
N PRO A 427 17.71 22.80 -30.70
CA PRO A 427 19.07 22.47 -31.05
C PRO A 427 19.95 23.72 -31.09
N PHE A 428 21.09 23.68 -30.42
CA PHE A 428 22.08 24.76 -30.45
C PHE A 428 23.39 24.36 -31.16
N SER A 429 23.63 23.05 -31.36
CA SER A 429 24.68 22.57 -32.26
C SER A 429 24.17 21.40 -33.08
N ARG A 430 24.53 21.39 -34.38
CA ARG A 430 24.25 20.29 -35.30
C ARG A 430 25.42 20.15 -36.26
N GLU A 431 25.97 18.95 -36.36
CA GLU A 431 27.04 18.67 -37.30
C GLU A 431 26.48 18.66 -38.73
N ARG A 432 27.12 19.41 -39.63
CA ARG A 432 26.80 19.43 -41.04
C ARG A 432 27.88 18.66 -41.80
N ARG A 433 27.48 17.63 -42.54
CA ARG A 433 28.36 16.82 -43.39
C ARG A 433 28.05 17.07 -44.87
N LEU A 434 28.96 16.65 -45.74
CA LEU A 434 28.75 16.63 -47.18
C LEU A 434 28.67 15.17 -47.65
N ASP A 435 27.71 14.85 -48.51
CA ASP A 435 27.66 13.53 -49.14
C ASP A 435 28.64 13.42 -50.33
N ALA A 436 28.66 12.27 -51.00
CA ALA A 436 29.55 12.04 -52.16
C ALA A 436 29.30 13.03 -53.33
N GLY A 437 28.13 13.65 -53.40
CA GLY A 437 27.77 14.69 -54.35
C GLY A 437 28.05 16.11 -53.86
N LEU A 438 28.76 16.26 -52.73
CA LEU A 438 28.99 17.54 -52.04
C LEU A 438 27.68 18.22 -51.58
N VAL A 439 26.58 17.48 -51.46
CA VAL A 439 25.32 18.00 -50.94
C VAL A 439 25.37 17.98 -49.42
N PRO A 440 25.09 19.11 -48.76
CA PRO A 440 25.09 19.15 -47.30
C PRO A 440 23.93 18.36 -46.70
N TYR A 441 24.20 17.65 -45.61
CA TYR A 441 23.19 16.96 -44.81
C TYR A 441 23.52 17.00 -43.31
N TYR A 442 22.53 16.70 -42.48
CA TYR A 442 22.68 16.55 -41.04
C TYR A 442 22.58 15.06 -40.68
N PRO A 443 23.53 14.48 -39.92
CA PRO A 443 23.50 13.08 -39.50
C PRO A 443 22.23 12.68 -38.74
N LEU A 444 21.72 13.59 -37.91
CA LEU A 444 20.45 13.45 -37.21
C LEU A 444 19.56 14.64 -37.53
N SER A 445 18.29 14.37 -37.79
CA SER A 445 17.27 15.38 -38.05
C SER A 445 16.76 16.02 -36.75
N VAL A 446 17.66 16.54 -35.90
CA VAL A 446 17.26 17.35 -34.73
C VAL A 446 16.92 18.76 -35.22
N PHE A 447 15.70 19.22 -34.99
CA PHE A 447 15.27 20.57 -35.36
C PHE A 447 14.55 21.23 -34.19
N ALA A 448 14.38 22.55 -34.28
CA ALA A 448 13.64 23.29 -33.28
C ALA A 448 12.16 22.90 -33.38
N ARG A 449 11.58 22.39 -32.30
CA ARG A 449 10.14 22.09 -32.18
C ARG A 449 9.57 22.73 -30.93
N GLU A 450 8.33 23.18 -31.02
CA GLU A 450 7.61 23.78 -29.90
C GLU A 450 6.12 23.46 -30.05
N THR A 451 5.72 22.35 -29.45
CA THR A 451 4.36 21.79 -29.52
C THR A 451 3.55 22.24 -28.32
N HIS A 452 2.38 22.82 -28.59
CA HIS A 452 1.36 23.17 -27.61
C HIS A 452 0.13 22.31 -27.83
N THR A 453 -0.27 21.54 -26.83
CA THR A 453 -1.45 20.69 -26.91
C THR A 453 -2.46 21.08 -25.84
N VAL A 454 -3.73 21.19 -26.22
CA VAL A 454 -4.85 21.26 -25.27
C VAL A 454 -5.70 20.02 -25.45
N ASP A 455 -5.92 19.29 -24.37
CA ASP A 455 -6.63 18.01 -24.38
C ASP A 455 -7.68 17.91 -23.28
N ILE A 456 -8.71 17.11 -23.54
CA ILE A 456 -9.74 16.70 -22.60
C ILE A 456 -9.64 15.18 -22.47
N ASN A 457 -9.55 14.69 -21.24
CA ASN A 457 -9.53 13.26 -20.96
C ASN A 457 -10.78 12.89 -20.19
N VAL A 458 -11.37 11.75 -20.55
CA VAL A 458 -12.53 11.16 -19.91
C VAL A 458 -12.18 9.72 -19.58
N GLY A 459 -12.42 9.31 -18.34
CA GLY A 459 -12.21 7.94 -17.90
C GLY A 459 -13.41 7.45 -17.10
N LYS A 460 -13.65 6.14 -17.12
CA LYS A 460 -14.70 5.50 -16.34
C LYS A 460 -14.29 4.08 -15.95
N GLN A 461 -14.27 3.85 -14.64
CA GLN A 461 -14.24 2.51 -14.09
C GLN A 461 -15.68 1.96 -14.02
N ILE A 462 -16.06 1.14 -15.01
CA ILE A 462 -17.42 0.60 -15.12
C ILE A 462 -17.72 -0.35 -13.96
N ASN A 463 -16.74 -1.15 -13.57
CA ASN A 463 -16.74 -2.01 -12.39
C ASN A 463 -15.29 -2.33 -12.00
N GLN A 464 -15.07 -3.24 -11.05
CA GLN A 464 -13.72 -3.63 -10.63
C GLN A 464 -12.87 -4.25 -11.76
N LYS A 465 -13.50 -4.69 -12.87
CA LYS A 465 -12.86 -5.41 -13.97
C LYS A 465 -12.63 -4.58 -15.22
N TRP A 466 -13.29 -3.43 -15.40
CA TRP A 466 -13.19 -2.66 -16.63
C TRP A 466 -12.88 -1.20 -16.33
N ASP A 467 -11.81 -0.71 -16.96
CA ASP A 467 -11.41 0.68 -16.95
C ASP A 467 -11.34 1.16 -18.40
N VAL A 468 -12.08 2.21 -18.73
CA VAL A 468 -12.15 2.77 -20.08
C VAL A 468 -11.71 4.22 -20.01
N GLU A 469 -10.80 4.60 -20.89
CA GLU A 469 -10.29 5.96 -21.00
C GLU A 469 -10.32 6.42 -22.44
N GLY A 470 -10.54 7.71 -22.65
CA GLY A 470 -10.48 8.36 -23.94
C GLY A 470 -10.02 9.80 -23.78
N PHE A 471 -9.39 10.32 -24.83
CA PHE A 471 -9.01 11.72 -24.89
C PHE A 471 -9.24 12.30 -26.29
N ILE A 472 -9.45 13.61 -26.32
CA ILE A 472 -9.55 14.42 -27.53
C ILE A 472 -8.89 15.76 -27.28
N GLY A 473 -8.19 16.29 -28.26
CA GLY A 473 -7.43 17.52 -28.15
C GLY A 473 -6.96 18.04 -29.50
N TYR A 474 -6.21 19.13 -29.44
CA TYR A 474 -5.59 19.74 -30.60
C TYR A 474 -4.18 20.18 -30.25
N SER A 475 -3.22 19.82 -31.10
CA SER A 475 -1.81 20.18 -30.98
C SER A 475 -1.43 21.18 -32.05
N VAL A 476 -0.62 22.17 -31.70
CA VAL A 476 -0.03 23.16 -32.60
C VAL A 476 1.47 23.14 -32.37
N ASP A 477 2.25 22.78 -33.39
CA ASP A 477 3.69 23.05 -33.43
C ASP A 477 3.89 24.48 -33.96
N ARG A 478 4.65 25.30 -33.25
CA ARG A 478 5.01 26.65 -33.70
C ARG A 478 5.60 26.69 -35.11
N TYR A 479 6.30 25.63 -35.52
CA TYR A 479 7.01 25.56 -36.79
C TYR A 479 6.27 24.75 -37.87
N GLN A 480 5.17 24.08 -37.53
CA GLN A 480 4.41 23.23 -38.46
C GLN A 480 2.90 23.53 -38.35
N THR A 481 2.07 22.78 -39.07
CA THR A 481 0.61 22.89 -38.95
C THR A 481 0.11 22.12 -37.73
N GLY A 482 -0.98 22.60 -37.12
CA GLY A 482 -1.63 21.86 -36.04
C GLY A 482 -2.39 20.61 -36.51
N ALA A 483 -2.56 19.65 -35.59
CA ALA A 483 -3.29 18.41 -35.84
C ALA A 483 -4.21 18.05 -34.66
N PRO A 484 -5.38 17.45 -34.92
CA PRO A 484 -6.20 16.88 -33.86
C PRO A 484 -5.51 15.66 -33.25
N THR A 485 -5.59 15.55 -31.93
CA THR A 485 -5.09 14.41 -31.17
C THR A 485 -6.25 13.70 -30.49
N PHE A 486 -6.33 12.39 -30.57
CA PHE A 486 -7.38 11.63 -29.89
C PHE A 486 -6.96 10.19 -29.70
N GLY A 487 -7.60 9.51 -28.76
CA GLY A 487 -7.33 8.10 -28.54
C GLY A 487 -8.17 7.54 -27.41
N GLY A 488 -7.95 6.27 -27.12
CA GLY A 488 -8.59 5.60 -26.02
C GLY A 488 -7.91 4.29 -25.64
N ARG A 489 -8.23 3.86 -24.43
CA ARG A 489 -7.73 2.64 -23.81
C ARG A 489 -8.88 1.90 -23.16
N ILE A 490 -8.93 0.60 -23.36
CA ILE A 490 -9.86 -0.30 -22.66
C ILE A 490 -9.00 -1.32 -21.94
N ALA A 491 -9.09 -1.34 -20.61
CA ALA A 491 -8.37 -2.28 -19.76
C ALA A 491 -9.34 -3.26 -19.07
N TYR A 492 -9.06 -4.54 -19.22
CA TYR A 492 -9.73 -5.65 -18.54
C TYR A 492 -8.85 -6.17 -17.40
N LYS A 493 -9.41 -6.17 -16.19
CA LYS A 493 -8.79 -6.59 -14.93
C LYS A 493 -9.49 -7.85 -14.40
N PRO A 494 -9.19 -9.06 -14.93
CA PRO A 494 -9.88 -10.28 -14.51
C PRO A 494 -9.65 -10.60 -13.03
N THR A 495 -8.51 -10.20 -12.50
CA THR A 495 -8.17 -10.24 -11.07
C THR A 495 -7.63 -8.88 -10.62
N ARG A 496 -7.41 -8.69 -9.32
CA ARG A 496 -6.76 -7.48 -8.78
C ARG A 496 -5.28 -7.35 -9.19
N ASN A 497 -4.67 -8.44 -9.66
CA ASN A 497 -3.25 -8.54 -9.97
C ASN A 497 -2.97 -8.65 -11.47
N THR A 498 -3.99 -8.70 -12.32
CA THR A 498 -3.80 -8.89 -13.76
C THR A 498 -4.57 -7.85 -14.54
N GLU A 499 -3.96 -7.33 -15.60
CA GLU A 499 -4.57 -6.38 -16.51
C GLU A 499 -4.19 -6.75 -17.95
N LEU A 500 -5.16 -6.63 -18.86
CA LEU A 500 -4.98 -6.66 -20.31
C LEU A 500 -5.57 -5.37 -20.86
N ALA A 501 -4.81 -4.61 -21.64
CA ALA A 501 -5.27 -3.35 -22.19
C ALA A 501 -5.12 -3.32 -23.71
N LEU A 502 -6.13 -2.78 -24.39
CA LEU A 502 -6.10 -2.41 -25.80
C LEU A 502 -6.10 -0.89 -25.87
N GLU A 503 -5.23 -0.32 -26.69
CA GLU A 503 -5.14 1.12 -26.90
C GLU A 503 -5.03 1.46 -28.38
N ALA A 504 -5.62 2.61 -28.74
CA ALA A 504 -5.46 3.21 -30.06
C ALA A 504 -5.41 4.72 -29.90
N SER A 505 -4.55 5.39 -30.66
CA SER A 505 -4.40 6.84 -30.59
C SER A 505 -3.86 7.44 -31.88
N ARG A 506 -4.13 8.73 -32.06
CA ARG A 506 -3.56 9.60 -33.06
C ARG A 506 -2.98 10.82 -32.36
N HIS A 507 -1.72 11.13 -32.64
CA HIS A 507 -1.03 12.31 -32.13
C HIS A 507 -0.31 13.05 -33.25
N MET A 508 0.05 14.31 -32.99
CA MET A 508 0.97 15.04 -33.86
C MET A 508 2.36 14.43 -33.72
N GLY A 509 3.05 14.20 -34.83
CA GLY A 509 4.40 13.69 -34.79
C GLY A 509 5.40 14.77 -34.36
N THR A 510 6.47 14.33 -33.73
CA THR A 510 7.52 15.22 -33.20
C THR A 510 8.69 15.41 -34.17
N ASP A 511 8.72 14.68 -35.29
CA ASP A 511 9.74 14.80 -36.31
C ASP A 511 9.22 15.60 -37.52
N ALA A 512 10.09 16.32 -38.23
CA ALA A 512 9.72 17.20 -39.34
C ALA A 512 9.10 16.44 -40.52
N ALA A 513 9.27 15.12 -40.55
CA ALA A 513 8.64 14.23 -41.52
C ALA A 513 7.27 13.69 -41.05
N LYS A 514 6.92 13.85 -39.77
CA LYS A 514 5.77 13.21 -39.13
C LYS A 514 4.67 14.22 -38.85
N GLU A 515 3.78 14.44 -39.81
CA GLU A 515 2.59 15.27 -39.54
C GLU A 515 1.67 14.61 -38.50
N LYS A 516 1.54 13.28 -38.54
CA LYS A 516 0.60 12.49 -37.74
C LYS A 516 1.16 11.11 -37.45
N VAL A 517 0.97 10.64 -36.22
CA VAL A 517 1.33 9.29 -35.78
C VAL A 517 0.08 8.57 -35.31
N ASP A 518 -0.25 7.47 -35.97
CA ASP A 518 -1.31 6.55 -35.56
C ASP A 518 -0.70 5.37 -34.81
N ARG A 519 -1.16 5.11 -33.58
CA ARG A 519 -0.69 4.00 -32.75
C ARG A 519 -1.84 3.06 -32.42
N ILE A 520 -1.61 1.76 -32.54
CA ILE A 520 -2.48 0.70 -31.98
C ILE A 520 -1.63 -0.27 -31.18
N GLY A 521 -2.07 -0.61 -29.98
CA GLY A 521 -1.29 -1.45 -29.06
C GLY A 521 -2.12 -2.35 -28.18
N ILE A 522 -1.51 -3.44 -27.75
CA ILE A 522 -2.00 -4.31 -26.69
C ILE A 522 -0.91 -4.46 -25.63
N SER A 523 -1.30 -4.39 -24.37
CA SER A 523 -0.41 -4.60 -23.24
C SER A 523 -1.02 -5.51 -22.19
N PHE A 524 -0.16 -6.10 -21.36
CA PHE A 524 -0.54 -6.86 -20.19
C PHE A 524 0.28 -6.39 -18.99
N LYS A 525 -0.28 -6.59 -17.79
CA LYS A 525 0.40 -6.36 -16.52
C LYS A 525 0.02 -7.45 -15.53
N ILE A 526 1.02 -7.99 -14.85
CA ILE A 526 0.87 -9.00 -13.80
C ILE A 526 1.63 -8.52 -12.57
N LEU A 527 0.91 -8.38 -11.46
CA LEU A 527 1.47 -8.08 -10.15
C LEU A 527 1.66 -9.40 -9.41
N PHE A 528 2.86 -9.60 -8.90
CA PHE A 528 3.18 -10.72 -8.03
C PHE A 528 3.23 -10.20 -6.60
N ASP A 529 2.66 -10.98 -5.68
CA ASP A 529 2.96 -10.75 -4.28
C ASP A 529 4.46 -10.90 -4.12
N THR A 530 5.11 -9.84 -3.66
CA THR A 530 6.50 -9.91 -3.26
C THR A 530 6.59 -11.08 -2.29
N PRO A 531 7.49 -12.08 -2.49
CA PRO A 531 7.68 -13.12 -1.50
C PRO A 531 8.03 -12.40 -0.23
N SER A 532 7.04 -12.26 0.66
CA SER A 532 7.21 -11.53 1.89
C SER A 532 8.41 -12.20 2.51
N ALA A 533 9.51 -11.47 2.74
CA ALA A 533 10.37 -11.84 3.84
C ALA A 533 9.39 -12.05 4.98
N LYS A 534 9.16 -13.32 5.38
CA LYS A 534 8.16 -13.68 6.39
C LYS A 534 8.29 -12.59 7.45
N PRO A 535 7.21 -11.86 7.79
CA PRO A 535 7.32 -10.66 8.62
C PRO A 535 8.31 -10.98 9.73
N GLN A 536 9.29 -10.13 9.99
CA GLN A 536 10.31 -10.44 11.00
C GLN A 536 9.63 -10.89 12.32
N ALA A 537 8.44 -10.34 12.60
CA ALA A 537 7.51 -10.80 13.64
C ALA A 537 7.05 -12.29 13.55
N GLU A 538 6.78 -12.84 12.37
CA GLU A 538 6.50 -14.27 12.14
C GLU A 538 7.76 -15.13 12.34
N ILE A 539 8.94 -14.66 11.92
CA ILE A 539 10.23 -15.34 12.18
C ILE A 539 10.54 -15.31 13.67
N ASP A 540 10.33 -14.18 14.33
CA ASP A 540 10.54 -13.97 15.76
C ASP A 540 9.51 -14.74 16.58
N ARG A 541 8.26 -14.83 16.11
CA ARG A 541 7.22 -15.69 16.71
C ARG A 541 7.58 -17.16 16.54
N GLN A 542 8.06 -17.60 15.38
CA GLN A 542 8.53 -18.96 15.17
C GLN A 542 9.78 -19.28 15.99
N ARG A 543 10.70 -18.31 16.18
CA ARG A 543 11.84 -18.42 17.09
C ARG A 543 11.41 -18.50 18.56
N ASN A 544 10.45 -17.68 18.99
CA ASN A 544 9.92 -17.70 20.36
C ASN A 544 9.15 -19.00 20.64
N VAL A 545 8.36 -19.49 19.68
CA VAL A 545 7.68 -20.80 19.79
C VAL A 545 8.69 -21.95 19.79
N ALA A 546 9.75 -21.87 18.99
CA ALA A 546 10.83 -22.86 18.99
C ALA A 546 11.66 -22.82 20.29
N ALA A 547 11.88 -21.63 20.86
CA ALA A 547 12.54 -21.44 22.15
C ALA A 547 11.68 -21.97 23.30
N MET A 548 10.36 -21.72 23.27
CA MET A 548 9.42 -22.29 24.24
C MET A 548 9.33 -23.82 24.14
N LYS A 549 9.43 -24.40 22.93
CA LYS A 549 9.47 -25.86 22.75
C LYS A 549 10.79 -26.50 23.17
N LYS A 550 11.89 -25.75 23.21
CA LYS A 550 13.21 -26.24 23.66
C LYS A 550 13.49 -25.94 25.13
N GLY A 551 12.69 -25.10 25.79
CA GLY A 551 12.81 -24.79 27.20
C GLY A 551 12.06 -25.78 28.08
N THR A 552 12.68 -26.94 28.37
CA THR A 552 12.45 -27.62 29.64
C THR A 552 12.98 -26.69 30.73
N TYR A 553 12.09 -26.01 31.44
CA TYR A 553 12.45 -25.17 32.59
C TYR A 553 13.06 -26.07 33.67
N GLN A 554 14.39 -26.13 33.74
CA GLN A 554 15.10 -26.45 34.97
C GLN A 554 14.93 -25.23 35.87
N VAL A 555 14.02 -25.35 36.85
CA VAL A 555 13.89 -24.40 37.95
C VAL A 555 15.14 -24.59 38.81
N GLU A 556 16.16 -23.77 38.56
CA GLU A 556 17.34 -23.71 39.42
C GLU A 556 16.98 -22.87 40.65
N GLU A 557 16.90 -23.54 41.78
CA GLU A 557 16.59 -22.99 43.10
C GLU A 557 17.71 -22.00 43.52
N GLN A 558 17.53 -20.71 43.25
CA GLN A 558 18.45 -19.69 43.76
C GLN A 558 18.26 -19.51 45.28
N LYS A 559 19.16 -20.14 46.04
CA LYS A 559 19.39 -19.83 47.46
C LYS A 559 19.81 -18.38 47.62
N THR A 560 19.02 -17.65 48.39
CA THR A 560 19.26 -16.28 48.85
C THR A 560 20.47 -16.24 49.80
N GLY A 561 21.59 -15.71 49.30
CA GLY A 561 22.75 -15.34 50.11
C GLY A 561 22.77 -13.83 50.36
N PHE A 562 22.35 -13.41 51.55
CA PHE A 562 22.55 -12.06 52.06
C PHE A 562 24.06 -11.80 52.25
N ARG A 563 24.59 -10.73 51.66
CA ARG A 563 25.86 -10.11 52.09
C ARG A 563 25.71 -8.59 52.10
N PHE A 564 25.92 -8.02 53.28
CA PHE A 564 26.22 -6.61 53.50
C PHE A 564 27.63 -6.30 52.96
N GLY A 565 27.83 -5.13 52.35
CA GLY A 565 29.14 -4.68 51.90
C GLY A 565 29.14 -3.32 51.22
N ASP A 566 29.37 -2.30 52.03
CA ASP A 566 30.10 -1.05 51.82
C ASP A 566 29.75 -0.03 50.71
N SER A 567 29.43 1.14 51.27
CA SER A 567 29.54 2.50 50.79
C SER A 567 30.83 2.85 50.04
N SER A 568 30.70 3.48 48.88
CA SER A 568 31.57 4.60 48.52
C SER A 568 30.90 5.59 47.55
N MET A 569 31.13 6.86 47.91
CA MET A 569 30.75 8.14 47.33
C MET A 569 30.70 8.25 45.79
N VAL A 570 29.65 8.89 45.27
CA VAL A 570 29.72 9.70 44.04
C VAL A 570 29.07 11.06 44.30
N LYS A 571 29.86 12.11 44.09
CA LYS A 571 29.52 13.53 44.27
C LYS A 571 28.49 13.98 43.24
N ALA A 572 27.51 14.73 43.73
CA ALA A 572 26.58 15.52 42.93
C ALA A 572 27.28 16.77 42.38
N ASN A 573 27.09 17.05 41.08
CA ASN A 573 27.31 18.37 40.52
C ASN A 573 25.98 18.88 39.95
N ASN A 574 25.43 19.85 40.66
CA ASN A 574 24.36 20.75 40.26
C ASN A 574 25.02 22.00 39.62
N PRO A 575 24.38 22.68 38.67
CA PRO A 575 24.38 24.13 38.79
C PRO A 575 22.99 24.74 38.67
N ALA A 576 22.87 25.80 39.46
CA ALA A 576 21.68 26.54 39.81
C ALA A 576 21.12 27.41 38.67
N CYS A 577 19.84 27.73 38.85
CA CYS A 577 19.11 28.82 38.25
C CYS A 577 19.83 30.17 38.38
N HIS A 578 19.72 31.01 37.36
CA HIS A 578 19.67 32.46 37.52
C HIS A 578 18.46 33.00 36.75
N SER A 579 17.63 33.74 37.47
CA SER A 579 16.64 34.68 36.96
C SER A 579 17.35 35.91 36.39
N ASP A 580 16.88 36.41 35.24
CA ASP A 580 16.36 37.79 35.16
C ASP A 580 15.76 38.10 33.78
N THR A 581 14.73 38.94 33.86
CA THR A 581 13.89 39.54 32.84
C THR A 581 14.65 40.38 31.81
N SER A 582 14.25 40.33 30.52
CA SER A 582 13.72 41.47 29.71
C SER A 582 13.92 41.34 28.19
N LEU A 583 12.86 41.72 27.46
CA LEU A 583 12.76 42.32 26.10
C LEU A 583 13.30 41.63 24.82
N LEU A 584 12.35 41.37 23.90
CA LEU A 584 12.25 41.90 22.51
C LEU A 584 13.54 42.19 21.70
N CYS A 585 13.70 41.47 20.58
CA CYS A 585 13.99 41.90 19.18
C CYS A 585 14.49 40.66 18.40
N VAL A 586 13.75 40.14 17.42
CA VAL A 586 13.87 40.41 15.97
C VAL A 586 15.31 40.32 15.46
N GLU A 587 15.64 39.18 14.83
CA GLU A 587 16.07 39.08 13.43
C GLU A 587 15.77 37.67 12.89
#